data_AF-A0A4Z0L460-F1
#
_entry.id   AF-A0A4Z0L460-F1
#
_cell.length_a   1.000
_cell.length_b   1.000
_cell.length_c   1.000
_cell.angle_alpha   90.00
_cell.angle_beta   90.00
_cell.angle_gamma   90.00
#
_symmetry.space_group_name_H-M   'P 1'
#
loop_
_entity.id
_entity.type
_entity.pdbx_description
1 polymer ?
#
loop_
_entity_poly.entity_id
_entity_poly.type
_entity_poly.pdbx_seq_one_letter_code
_entity_poly.pdbx_strand_id
1 'polypeptide(L)'
;MKTLKHQTLLYDQDCPLCQAYTSGFIKTGMLDKNGKKPFTEITQEESLFIDIERAANEIALIDTQNKTALYGIDSLLKVIGNSFPLVETIGKTKPVHLALRKFYSFISYNRKAIIPGPYATNTKLKCEPTFHFGYRFLYIVFALVMTSVALFQYFKMLPLLPHGNYIRECILAAGQLIFQGVFLLKKDKKTIVAYWGNLMTVSLFGSLLLLPILLLNTIIAVNEYVVLAWFGITVLLMLKEHYRRIGLLNLPKYLSLTWILYRLIALFFILNTSL
;
A
#
# COMPACT_ATOMS: atom_id res chain seq x y z
N MET A 1 -22.98 -16.00 8.79
CA MET A 1 -21.71 -16.46 8.17
C MET A 1 -21.29 -17.74 8.85
N LYS A 2 -20.65 -18.69 8.16
CA LYS A 2 -20.18 -19.93 8.77
C LYS A 2 -18.80 -19.68 9.40
N THR A 3 -18.71 -19.85 10.71
CA THR A 3 -17.46 -19.66 11.45
C THR A 3 -16.51 -20.82 11.23
N LEU A 4 -15.27 -20.51 10.87
CA LEU A 4 -14.18 -21.47 10.80
C LEU A 4 -13.61 -21.65 12.21
N LYS A 5 -13.77 -22.86 12.76
CA LYS A 5 -13.34 -23.20 14.13
C LYS A 5 -11.97 -23.86 14.11
N HIS A 6 -11.26 -23.78 15.23
CA HIS A 6 -9.95 -24.44 15.46
C HIS A 6 -8.86 -24.00 14.49
N GLN A 7 -9.04 -22.85 13.84
CA GLN A 7 -8.05 -22.26 12.98
C GLN A 7 -7.79 -20.81 13.37
N THR A 8 -6.50 -20.45 13.40
CA THR A 8 -6.05 -19.15 13.90
C THR A 8 -5.17 -18.47 12.85
N LEU A 9 -5.47 -17.22 12.51
CA LEU A 9 -4.63 -16.41 11.63
C LEU A 9 -3.50 -15.74 12.42
N LEU A 10 -2.26 -15.98 12.01
CA LEU A 10 -1.08 -15.30 12.55
C LEU A 10 -0.84 -13.98 11.84
N TYR A 11 -1.07 -12.85 12.50
CA TYR A 11 -1.01 -11.53 11.86
C TYR A 11 0.13 -10.66 12.38
N ASP A 12 0.59 -9.76 11.52
CA ASP A 12 1.55 -8.70 11.86
C ASP A 12 0.84 -7.63 12.69
N GLN A 13 1.14 -7.58 13.99
CA GLN A 13 0.58 -6.60 14.91
C GLN A 13 0.98 -5.17 14.57
N ASP A 14 2.10 -4.94 13.87
CA ASP A 14 2.58 -3.62 13.50
C ASP A 14 2.16 -3.24 12.08
N CYS A 15 1.23 -3.99 11.47
CA CYS A 15 0.67 -3.68 10.17
C CYS A 15 -0.81 -3.36 10.33
N PRO A 16 -1.20 -2.07 10.25
CA PRO A 16 -2.61 -1.69 10.41
C PRO A 16 -3.52 -2.35 9.37
N LEU A 17 -3.00 -2.62 8.16
CA LEU A 17 -3.73 -3.41 7.15
C LEU A 17 -4.05 -4.81 7.66
N CYS A 18 -3.05 -5.51 8.21
CA CYS A 18 -3.20 -6.86 8.76
C CYS A 18 -4.17 -6.88 9.95
N GLN A 19 -4.07 -5.91 10.85
CA GLN A 19 -5.02 -5.76 11.94
C GLN A 19 -6.45 -5.53 11.45
N ALA A 20 -6.64 -4.67 10.44
CA ALA A 20 -7.95 -4.28 9.96
C ALA A 20 -8.70 -5.48 9.35
N TYR A 21 -8.11 -6.18 8.38
CA TYR A 21 -8.82 -7.27 7.71
C TYR A 21 -9.03 -8.48 8.63
N THR A 22 -8.05 -8.83 9.47
CA THR A 22 -8.20 -9.95 10.40
C THR A 22 -9.27 -9.67 11.45
N SER A 23 -9.35 -8.43 11.96
CA SER A 23 -10.44 -8.01 12.84
C SER A 23 -11.79 -8.03 12.12
N GLY A 24 -11.81 -7.72 10.82
CA GLY A 24 -12.98 -7.87 9.97
C GLY A 24 -13.53 -9.30 10.01
N PHE A 25 -12.67 -10.31 9.83
CA PHE A 25 -13.07 -11.72 9.87
C PHE A 25 -13.68 -12.16 11.20
N ILE A 26 -13.20 -11.61 12.33
CA ILE A 26 -13.79 -11.85 13.65
C ILE A 26 -15.16 -11.19 13.74
N LYS A 27 -15.26 -9.90 13.38
CA LYS A 27 -16.50 -9.11 13.47
C LYS A 27 -17.63 -9.67 12.59
N THR A 28 -17.29 -10.22 11.44
CA THR A 28 -18.25 -10.82 10.52
C THR A 28 -18.60 -12.27 10.87
N GLY A 29 -17.91 -12.87 11.84
CA GLY A 29 -18.10 -14.25 12.27
C GLY A 29 -17.52 -15.30 11.31
N MET A 30 -16.62 -14.92 10.40
CA MET A 30 -15.87 -15.85 9.55
C MET A 30 -14.85 -16.64 10.36
N LEU A 31 -14.26 -16.00 11.37
CA LEU A 31 -13.38 -16.60 12.37
C LEU A 31 -14.01 -16.46 13.75
N ASP A 32 -13.72 -17.40 14.65
CA ASP A 32 -14.16 -17.31 16.04
C ASP A 32 -13.38 -16.22 16.80
N LYS A 33 -13.76 -15.91 18.05
CA LYS A 33 -13.12 -14.82 18.84
C LYS A 33 -11.62 -15.01 19.05
N ASN A 34 -11.13 -16.25 19.01
CA ASN A 34 -9.73 -16.61 19.15
C ASN A 34 -9.06 -16.91 17.79
N GLY A 35 -9.78 -16.72 16.68
CA GLY A 35 -9.34 -17.08 15.33
C GLY A 35 -8.27 -16.16 14.74
N LYS A 36 -7.70 -15.23 15.51
CA LYS A 36 -6.50 -14.49 15.12
C LYS A 36 -5.55 -14.35 16.31
N LYS A 37 -4.25 -14.32 16.03
CA LYS A 37 -3.20 -14.16 17.03
C LYS A 37 -2.02 -13.35 16.48
N PRO A 38 -1.39 -12.46 17.26
CA PRO A 38 -0.15 -11.80 16.86
C PRO A 38 0.95 -12.81 16.51
N PHE A 39 1.70 -12.54 15.45
CA PHE A 39 2.85 -13.34 15.04
C PHE A 39 3.93 -13.44 16.14
N THR A 40 4.04 -12.42 16.98
CA THR A 40 4.96 -12.36 18.12
C THR A 40 4.59 -13.31 19.26
N GLU A 41 3.37 -13.85 19.26
CA GLU A 41 2.82 -14.76 20.27
C GLU A 41 2.79 -16.23 19.78
N ILE A 42 3.60 -16.57 18.78
CA ILE A 42 3.78 -17.97 18.37
C ILE A 42 4.43 -18.74 19.52
N THR A 43 3.82 -19.87 19.89
CA THR A 43 4.32 -20.75 20.95
C THR A 43 5.41 -21.69 20.43
N GLN A 44 6.16 -22.32 21.35
CA GLN A 44 7.16 -23.33 20.97
C GLN A 44 6.53 -24.52 20.24
N GLU A 45 5.37 -25.00 20.66
CA GLU A 45 4.69 -26.11 19.98
C GLU A 45 4.33 -25.76 18.54
N GLU A 46 3.80 -24.55 18.32
CA GLU A 46 3.44 -24.06 16.99
C GLU A 46 4.66 -23.89 16.08
N SER A 47 5.79 -23.47 16.65
CA SER A 47 7.04 -23.34 15.89
C SER A 47 7.55 -24.67 15.30
N LEU A 48 7.07 -25.82 15.78
CA LEU A 48 7.47 -27.14 15.27
C LEU A 48 6.83 -27.47 13.91
N PHE A 49 5.67 -26.90 13.59
CA PHE A 49 4.93 -27.20 12.36
C PHE A 49 4.66 -25.98 11.47
N ILE A 50 5.09 -24.79 11.92
CA ILE A 50 4.98 -23.54 11.17
C ILE A 50 6.34 -23.18 10.59
N ASP A 51 6.37 -22.90 9.31
CA ASP A 51 7.48 -22.23 8.65
C ASP A 51 7.46 -20.74 9.04
N ILE A 52 8.28 -20.38 10.04
CA ILE A 52 8.34 -19.03 10.60
C ILE A 52 8.79 -18.00 9.56
N GLU A 53 9.74 -18.36 8.69
CA GLU A 53 10.25 -17.46 7.64
C GLU A 53 9.16 -17.17 6.61
N ARG A 54 8.43 -18.21 6.19
CA ARG A 54 7.30 -18.07 5.28
C ARG A 54 6.16 -17.29 5.93
N ALA A 55 5.82 -17.58 7.19
CA ALA A 55 4.76 -16.92 7.93
C ALA A 55 5.01 -15.41 8.15
N ALA A 56 6.27 -14.96 8.15
CA ALA A 56 6.61 -13.54 8.18
C ALA A 56 6.32 -12.82 6.84
N ASN A 57 6.43 -13.54 5.72
CA ASN A 57 6.20 -13.02 4.37
C ASN A 57 4.74 -13.18 3.92
N GLU A 58 4.10 -14.28 4.32
CA GLU A 58 2.75 -14.69 3.96
C GLU A 58 1.95 -14.96 5.22
N ILE A 59 0.71 -14.45 5.30
CA ILE A 59 -0.12 -14.70 6.48
C ILE A 59 -0.39 -16.19 6.65
N ALA A 60 -0.05 -16.73 7.82
CA ALA A 60 -0.29 -18.13 8.13
C ALA A 60 -1.66 -18.34 8.79
N LEU A 61 -2.40 -19.35 8.35
CA LEU A 61 -3.59 -19.87 9.02
C LEU A 61 -3.22 -21.22 9.62
N ILE A 62 -3.12 -21.27 10.94
CA ILE A 62 -2.75 -22.48 11.66
C ILE A 62 -3.99 -23.30 11.96
N ASP A 63 -3.91 -24.62 11.77
CA ASP A 63 -4.90 -25.59 12.22
C ASP A 63 -4.38 -26.28 13.48
N THR A 64 -4.97 -25.95 14.62
CA THR A 64 -4.48 -26.43 15.93
C THR A 64 -4.80 -27.90 16.17
N GLN A 65 -5.77 -28.47 15.45
CA GLN A 65 -6.14 -29.89 15.58
C GLN A 65 -5.22 -30.77 14.75
N ASN A 66 -5.00 -30.38 13.49
CA ASN A 66 -4.24 -31.18 12.53
C ASN A 66 -2.73 -30.87 12.55
N LYS A 67 -2.30 -29.85 13.31
CA LYS A 67 -0.91 -29.36 13.35
C LYS A 67 -0.36 -29.04 11.96
N THR A 68 -1.17 -28.33 11.17
CA THR A 68 -0.81 -27.88 9.82
C THR A 68 -0.98 -26.37 9.69
N ALA A 69 -0.36 -25.78 8.67
CA ALA A 69 -0.51 -24.37 8.37
C ALA A 69 -0.73 -24.15 6.86
N LEU A 70 -1.69 -23.30 6.54
CA LEU A 70 -1.85 -22.69 5.21
C LEU A 70 -1.17 -21.33 5.22
N TYR A 71 -0.77 -20.86 4.04
CA TYR A 71 -0.04 -19.60 3.90
C TYR A 71 -0.62 -18.73 2.79
N GLY A 72 -0.49 -17.41 2.98
CA GLY A 72 -0.75 -16.42 1.96
C GLY A 72 -2.19 -16.43 1.46
N ILE A 73 -2.35 -16.58 0.14
CA ILE A 73 -3.69 -16.58 -0.47
C ILE A 73 -4.51 -17.79 -0.08
N ASP A 74 -3.89 -18.95 0.18
CA ASP A 74 -4.60 -20.17 0.58
C ASP A 74 -5.26 -20.00 1.96
N SER A 75 -4.56 -19.32 2.88
CA SER A 75 -5.11 -18.91 4.18
C SER A 75 -6.39 -18.10 4.01
N LEU A 76 -6.35 -17.08 3.15
CA LEU A 76 -7.48 -16.18 2.94
C LEU A 76 -8.64 -16.89 2.21
N LEU A 77 -8.33 -17.70 1.20
CA LEU A 77 -9.32 -18.49 0.48
C LEU A 77 -10.00 -19.50 1.40
N LYS A 78 -9.29 -20.09 2.36
CA LYS A 78 -9.88 -21.01 3.35
C LYS A 78 -10.85 -20.29 4.28
N VAL A 79 -10.46 -19.13 4.83
CA VAL A 79 -11.31 -18.34 5.75
C VAL A 79 -12.55 -17.82 5.04
N ILE A 80 -12.38 -17.16 3.89
CA ILE A 80 -13.49 -16.58 3.12
C ILE A 80 -14.34 -17.71 2.54
N GLY A 81 -13.70 -18.77 2.03
CA GLY A 81 -14.32 -19.95 1.45
C GLY A 81 -15.25 -20.71 2.37
N ASN A 82 -14.90 -20.81 3.66
CA ASN A 82 -15.79 -21.44 4.64
C ASN A 82 -17.14 -20.72 4.76
N SER A 83 -17.16 -19.40 4.62
CA SER A 83 -18.39 -18.60 4.60
C SER A 83 -19.02 -18.48 3.20
N PHE A 84 -18.21 -18.49 2.16
CA PHE A 84 -18.62 -18.34 0.77
C PHE A 84 -17.95 -19.42 -0.11
N PRO A 85 -18.51 -20.64 -0.17
CA PRO A 85 -17.87 -21.77 -0.85
C PRO A 85 -17.52 -21.51 -2.32
N LEU A 86 -18.37 -20.74 -3.01
CA LEU A 86 -18.14 -20.33 -4.40
C LEU A 86 -16.80 -19.58 -4.59
N VAL A 87 -16.42 -18.74 -3.62
CA VAL A 87 -15.15 -17.99 -3.67
C VAL A 87 -13.96 -18.94 -3.57
N GLU A 88 -14.05 -19.99 -2.75
CA GLU A 88 -13.01 -21.01 -2.64
C GLU A 88 -12.88 -21.80 -3.95
N THR A 89 -14.01 -22.24 -4.52
CA THR A 89 -14.02 -23.02 -5.76
C THR A 89 -13.42 -22.22 -6.91
N ILE A 90 -13.89 -20.97 -7.13
CA ILE A 90 -13.37 -20.10 -8.19
C ILE A 90 -11.91 -19.76 -7.92
N GLY A 91 -11.57 -19.38 -6.68
CA GLY A 91 -10.22 -18.98 -6.27
C GLY A 91 -9.18 -20.11 -6.36
N LYS A 92 -9.60 -21.37 -6.37
CA LYS A 92 -8.72 -22.55 -6.56
C LYS A 92 -8.54 -22.98 -8.01
N THR A 93 -9.32 -22.43 -8.95
CA THR A 93 -9.08 -22.69 -10.37
C THR A 93 -7.71 -22.15 -10.77
N LYS A 94 -6.92 -22.92 -11.52
CA LYS A 94 -5.52 -22.59 -11.85
C LYS A 94 -5.29 -21.14 -12.32
N PRO A 95 -6.04 -20.59 -13.31
CA PRO A 95 -5.77 -19.24 -13.79
C PRO A 95 -6.09 -18.17 -12.73
N VAL A 96 -7.20 -18.32 -12.02
CA VAL A 96 -7.61 -17.38 -10.97
C VAL A 96 -6.65 -17.46 -9.78
N HIS A 97 -6.32 -18.67 -9.35
CA HIS A 97 -5.39 -18.90 -8.25
C HIS A 97 -4.02 -18.27 -8.52
N LEU A 98 -3.50 -18.44 -9.74
CA LEU A 98 -2.23 -17.83 -10.15
C LEU A 98 -2.29 -16.29 -10.06
N ALA A 99 -3.38 -15.70 -10.55
CA ALA A 99 -3.59 -14.25 -10.49
C ALA A 99 -3.70 -13.75 -9.05
N LEU A 100 -4.52 -14.41 -8.22
CA LEU A 100 -4.68 -14.07 -6.80
C LEU A 100 -3.37 -14.19 -6.03
N ARG A 101 -2.56 -15.23 -6.31
CA ARG A 101 -1.24 -15.40 -5.68
C ARG A 101 -0.30 -14.24 -6.03
N LYS A 102 -0.24 -13.82 -7.30
CA LYS A 102 0.59 -12.68 -7.72
C LYS A 102 0.11 -11.37 -7.11
N PHE A 103 -1.21 -11.15 -7.07
CA PHE A 103 -1.80 -9.98 -6.43
C PHE A 103 -1.53 -9.97 -4.92
N TYR A 104 -1.68 -11.12 -4.26
CA TYR A 104 -1.35 -11.29 -2.86
C TYR A 104 0.10 -10.93 -2.57
N SER A 105 1.06 -11.49 -3.32
CA SER A 105 2.48 -11.16 -3.16
C SER A 105 2.75 -9.67 -3.40
N PHE A 106 2.12 -9.07 -4.41
CA PHE A 106 2.22 -7.64 -4.69
C PHE A 106 1.83 -6.78 -3.48
N ILE A 107 0.71 -7.10 -2.81
CA ILE A 107 0.29 -6.39 -1.61
C ILE A 107 1.20 -6.74 -0.42
N SER A 108 1.48 -8.02 -0.18
CA SER A 108 2.20 -8.46 1.02
C SER A 108 3.62 -7.87 1.12
N TYR A 109 4.40 -7.93 0.03
CA TYR A 109 5.76 -7.37 0.00
C TYR A 109 5.79 -5.82 0.07
N ASN A 110 4.67 -5.18 -0.21
CA ASN A 110 4.54 -3.72 -0.16
C ASN A 110 3.72 -3.24 1.04
N ARG A 111 3.21 -4.12 1.92
CA ARG A 111 2.27 -3.74 3.00
C ARG A 111 2.77 -2.62 3.90
N LYS A 112 4.06 -2.63 4.26
CA LYS A 112 4.70 -1.57 5.07
C LYS A 112 4.94 -0.27 4.29
N ALA A 113 5.00 -0.34 2.96
CA ALA A 113 5.01 0.86 2.11
C ALA A 113 3.59 1.44 1.98
N ILE A 114 2.58 0.59 1.80
CA ILE A 114 1.19 1.01 1.64
C ILE A 114 0.69 1.64 2.95
N ILE A 115 0.76 0.89 4.05
CA ILE A 115 0.32 1.32 5.38
C ILE A 115 1.43 1.03 6.41
N PRO A 116 2.35 1.97 6.63
CA PRO A 116 3.39 1.80 7.64
C PRO A 116 2.77 1.91 9.04
N GLY A 117 3.03 0.92 9.88
CA GLY A 117 2.77 1.00 11.32
C GLY A 117 3.95 1.57 12.09
N PRO A 118 3.82 1.70 13.42
CA PRO A 118 4.94 2.05 14.29
C PRO A 118 6.05 0.99 14.19
N TYR A 119 7.30 1.41 14.38
CA TYR A 119 8.41 0.46 14.50
C TYR A 119 8.28 -0.32 15.80
N ALA A 120 8.32 -1.65 15.72
CA ALA A 120 8.38 -2.49 16.91
C ALA A 120 9.72 -2.32 17.63
N THR A 121 9.65 -1.90 18.88
CA THR A 121 10.75 -1.93 19.84
C THR A 121 10.77 -3.31 20.52
N ASN A 122 11.83 -4.09 20.29
CA ASN A 122 12.21 -5.28 21.08
C ASN A 122 11.20 -6.44 21.16
N THR A 123 11.06 -7.22 20.08
CA THR A 123 10.53 -8.58 20.15
C THR A 123 11.51 -9.58 19.53
N LYS A 124 11.64 -10.77 20.15
CA LYS A 124 12.51 -11.87 19.68
C LYS A 124 12.12 -12.39 18.29
N LEU A 125 10.84 -12.26 17.93
CA LEU A 125 10.28 -12.56 16.61
C LEU A 125 9.82 -11.26 15.94
N LYS A 126 10.27 -11.03 14.71
CA LYS A 126 9.86 -9.88 13.89
C LYS A 126 9.03 -10.36 12.71
N CYS A 127 7.81 -9.84 12.56
CA CYS A 127 6.95 -10.10 11.39
C CYS A 127 7.28 -9.11 10.26
N GLU A 128 8.56 -9.00 9.90
CA GLU A 128 9.01 -8.12 8.83
C GLU A 128 9.13 -8.90 7.52
N PRO A 129 8.43 -8.48 6.45
CA PRO A 129 8.58 -9.13 5.16
C PRO A 129 9.98 -8.89 4.62
N THR A 130 10.53 -9.91 3.97
CA THR A 130 11.77 -9.81 3.21
C THR A 130 11.62 -8.74 2.13
N PHE A 131 12.67 -7.93 1.95
CA PHE A 131 12.61 -6.83 0.98
C PHE A 131 12.78 -7.36 -0.44
N HIS A 132 11.69 -7.38 -1.21
CA HIS A 132 11.69 -7.89 -2.57
C HIS A 132 11.73 -6.75 -3.61
N PHE A 133 12.88 -6.53 -4.23
CA PHE A 133 13.09 -5.45 -5.22
C PHE A 133 12.09 -5.52 -6.39
N GLY A 134 11.84 -6.71 -6.95
CA GLY A 134 10.91 -6.88 -8.08
C GLY A 134 9.48 -6.37 -7.77
N TYR A 135 8.85 -6.86 -6.70
CA TYR A 135 7.52 -6.39 -6.28
C TYR A 135 7.52 -4.92 -5.84
N ARG A 136 8.62 -4.41 -5.30
CA ARG A 136 8.73 -2.99 -4.93
C ARG A 136 8.79 -2.09 -6.16
N PHE A 137 9.56 -2.47 -7.18
CA PHE A 137 9.61 -1.74 -8.44
C PHE A 137 8.27 -1.79 -9.18
N LEU A 138 7.64 -2.97 -9.24
CA LEU A 138 6.30 -3.13 -9.81
C LEU A 138 5.28 -2.20 -9.12
N TYR A 139 5.35 -2.09 -7.79
CA TYR A 139 4.49 -1.18 -7.02
C TYR A 139 4.74 0.28 -7.32
N ILE A 140 6.01 0.71 -7.42
CA ILE A 140 6.39 2.08 -7.79
C ILE A 140 5.83 2.43 -9.18
N VAL A 141 6.03 1.54 -10.16
CA VAL A 141 5.53 1.74 -11.54
C VAL A 141 4.00 1.79 -11.56
N PHE A 142 3.33 0.85 -10.89
CA PHE A 142 1.87 0.86 -10.76
C PHE A 142 1.35 2.17 -10.18
N ALA A 143 1.90 2.59 -9.03
CA ALA A 143 1.48 3.83 -8.38
C ALA A 143 1.78 5.06 -9.25
N LEU A 144 2.87 5.06 -10.01
CA LEU A 144 3.24 6.14 -10.93
C LEU A 144 2.23 6.28 -12.06
N VAL A 145 1.87 5.17 -12.70
CA VAL A 145 0.86 5.16 -13.78
C VAL A 145 -0.49 5.62 -13.26
N MET A 146 -0.96 5.04 -12.15
CA MET A 146 -2.25 5.42 -11.55
C MET A 146 -2.29 6.90 -11.16
N THR A 147 -1.21 7.40 -10.56
CA THR A 147 -1.10 8.82 -10.19
C THR A 147 -1.13 9.72 -11.42
N SER A 148 -0.38 9.36 -12.47
CA SER A 148 -0.29 10.17 -13.69
C SER A 148 -1.64 10.23 -14.41
N VAL A 149 -2.37 9.12 -14.46
CA VAL A 149 -3.73 9.07 -15.04
C VAL A 149 -4.69 9.94 -14.22
N ALA A 150 -4.70 9.81 -12.90
CA ALA A 150 -5.58 10.60 -12.04
C ALA A 150 -5.30 12.10 -12.14
N LEU A 151 -4.02 12.50 -12.10
CA LEU A 151 -3.62 13.90 -12.24
C LEU A 151 -3.97 14.45 -13.62
N PHE A 152 -3.74 13.70 -14.69
CA PHE A 152 -4.10 14.14 -16.03
C PHE A 152 -5.60 14.42 -16.16
N GLN A 153 -6.45 13.52 -15.66
CA GLN A 153 -7.90 13.75 -15.68
C GLN A 153 -8.31 14.92 -14.80
N TYR A 154 -7.63 15.11 -13.67
CA TYR A 154 -7.90 16.20 -12.75
C TYR A 154 -7.54 17.57 -13.35
N PHE A 155 -6.38 17.70 -13.99
CA PHE A 155 -5.94 18.96 -14.57
C PHE A 155 -6.79 19.42 -15.77
N LYS A 156 -7.52 18.52 -16.44
CA LYS A 156 -8.51 18.93 -17.45
C LYS A 156 -9.63 19.80 -16.89
N MET A 157 -9.88 19.73 -15.58
CA MET A 157 -10.90 20.53 -14.90
C MET A 157 -10.39 21.91 -14.47
N LEU A 158 -9.12 22.24 -14.74
CA LEU A 158 -8.49 23.50 -14.36
C LEU A 158 -8.03 24.27 -15.61
N PRO A 159 -8.92 25.07 -16.25
CA PRO A 159 -8.61 25.78 -17.49
C PRO A 159 -7.55 26.87 -17.30
N LEU A 160 -7.34 27.33 -16.06
CA LEU A 160 -6.29 28.27 -15.67
C LEU A 160 -4.86 27.72 -15.85
N LEU A 161 -4.69 26.40 -16.00
CA LEU A 161 -3.39 25.75 -16.16
C LEU A 161 -3.24 25.21 -17.59
N PRO A 162 -2.03 25.30 -18.19
CA PRO A 162 -1.76 24.72 -19.50
C PRO A 162 -2.11 23.24 -19.56
N HIS A 163 -2.91 22.88 -20.58
CA HIS A 163 -3.30 21.50 -20.81
C HIS A 163 -2.08 20.62 -21.00
N GLY A 164 -1.98 19.59 -20.16
CA GLY A 164 -0.94 18.59 -20.27
C GLY A 164 -1.29 17.45 -21.18
N ASN A 165 -0.38 16.47 -21.21
CA ASN A 165 -0.63 15.15 -21.73
C ASN A 165 -0.16 14.11 -20.69
N TYR A 166 -0.53 12.85 -20.89
CA TYR A 166 -0.12 11.77 -19.98
C TYR A 166 1.40 11.64 -19.84
N ILE A 167 2.17 11.94 -20.89
CA ILE A 167 3.63 11.84 -20.88
C ILE A 167 4.22 12.88 -19.92
N ARG A 168 3.72 14.13 -19.95
CA ARG A 168 4.11 15.19 -19.02
C ARG A 168 3.91 14.77 -17.57
N GLU A 169 2.73 14.25 -17.23
CA GLU A 169 2.44 13.80 -15.86
C GLU A 169 3.34 12.63 -15.42
N CYS A 170 3.62 11.69 -16.32
CA CYS A 170 4.59 10.62 -16.07
C CYS A 170 6.02 11.15 -15.84
N ILE A 171 6.47 12.11 -16.65
CA ILE A 171 7.79 12.74 -16.50
C ILE A 171 7.88 13.49 -15.17
N LEU A 172 6.84 14.23 -14.79
CA LEU A 172 6.79 14.94 -13.51
C LEU A 172 6.81 13.98 -12.32
N ALA A 173 6.06 12.87 -12.39
CA ALA A 173 6.05 11.87 -11.34
C ALA A 173 7.40 11.12 -11.23
N ALA A 174 7.99 10.72 -12.36
CA ALA A 174 9.31 10.06 -12.40
C ALA A 174 10.44 11.02 -11.98
N GLY A 175 10.40 12.26 -12.47
CA GLY A 175 11.36 13.30 -12.13
C GLY A 175 11.35 13.63 -10.64
N GLN A 176 10.18 13.63 -10.00
CA GLN A 176 10.07 13.77 -8.54
C GLN A 176 10.84 12.67 -7.81
N LEU A 177 10.75 11.42 -8.24
CA LEU A 177 11.48 10.30 -7.64
C LEU A 177 12.99 10.47 -7.79
N ILE A 178 13.46 10.80 -9.01
CA ILE A 178 14.87 11.00 -9.31
C ILE A 178 15.42 12.17 -8.48
N PHE A 179 14.75 13.32 -8.51
CA PHE A 179 15.14 14.52 -7.77
C PHE A 179 15.26 14.24 -6.27
N GLN A 180 14.29 13.54 -5.71
CA GLN A 180 14.30 13.12 -4.31
C GLN A 180 15.41 12.10 -4.00
N GLY A 181 15.73 11.21 -4.95
CA GLY A 181 16.80 10.25 -4.84
C GLY A 181 18.19 10.89 -4.74
N VAL A 182 18.42 12.04 -5.39
CA VAL A 182 19.69 12.78 -5.32
C VAL A 182 20.05 13.15 -3.88
N PHE A 183 19.06 13.52 -3.07
CA PHE A 183 19.27 13.88 -1.67
C PHE A 183 19.54 12.68 -0.75
N LEU A 184 19.49 11.46 -1.28
CA LEU A 184 19.69 10.20 -0.58
C LEU A 184 20.83 9.35 -1.16
N LEU A 185 21.66 9.88 -2.07
CA LEU A 185 22.75 9.13 -2.72
C LEU A 185 23.76 8.50 -1.75
N LYS A 186 23.90 9.05 -0.54
CA LYS A 186 24.77 8.50 0.52
C LYS A 186 24.13 7.32 1.28
N LYS A 187 22.86 6.98 1.02
CA LYS A 187 22.16 5.84 1.62
C LYS A 187 22.25 4.62 0.72
N ASP A 188 22.02 3.44 1.29
CA ASP A 188 22.01 2.20 0.54
C ASP A 188 20.80 2.12 -0.42
N LYS A 189 20.93 1.28 -1.46
CA LYS A 189 19.90 1.12 -2.49
C LYS A 189 18.56 0.67 -1.93
N LYS A 190 18.54 -0.18 -0.90
CA LYS A 190 17.29 -0.67 -0.29
C LYS A 190 16.57 0.49 0.40
N THR A 191 17.28 1.36 1.12
CA THR A 191 16.70 2.57 1.73
C THR A 191 16.13 3.53 0.69
N ILE A 192 16.84 3.79 -0.41
CA ILE A 192 16.37 4.69 -1.49
C ILE A 192 15.09 4.13 -2.13
N VAL A 193 15.08 2.84 -2.49
CA VAL A 193 13.92 2.20 -3.12
C VAL A 193 12.75 2.06 -2.14
N ALA A 194 13.02 1.83 -0.84
CA ALA A 194 12.00 1.85 0.20
C ALA A 194 11.34 3.23 0.34
N TYR A 195 12.15 4.29 0.27
CA TYR A 195 11.67 5.67 0.27
C TYR A 195 10.84 5.99 -0.98
N TRP A 196 11.29 5.62 -2.18
CA TRP A 196 10.49 5.79 -3.41
C TRP A 196 9.14 5.09 -3.33
N GLY A 197 9.08 3.88 -2.76
CA GLY A 197 7.80 3.21 -2.52
C GLY A 197 6.88 4.00 -1.58
N ASN A 198 7.42 4.60 -0.52
CA ASN A 198 6.64 5.47 0.38
C ASN A 198 6.17 6.75 -0.31
N LEU A 199 7.07 7.40 -1.07
CA LEU A 199 6.76 8.61 -1.82
C LEU A 199 5.64 8.36 -2.84
N MET A 200 5.70 7.25 -3.58
CA MET A 200 4.64 6.88 -4.51
C MET A 200 3.34 6.46 -3.81
N THR A 201 3.41 5.92 -2.60
CA THR A 201 2.21 5.67 -1.80
C THR A 201 1.51 6.98 -1.43
N VAL A 202 2.25 8.02 -1.07
CA VAL A 202 1.69 9.34 -0.81
C VAL A 202 0.99 9.88 -2.07
N SER A 203 1.63 9.77 -3.23
CA SER A 203 1.03 10.15 -4.52
C SER A 203 -0.23 9.36 -4.88
N LEU A 204 -0.23 8.05 -4.62
CA LEU A 204 -1.39 7.19 -4.84
C LEU A 204 -2.54 7.55 -3.91
N PHE A 205 -2.27 7.84 -2.63
CA PHE A 205 -3.29 8.34 -1.71
C PHE A 205 -3.84 9.70 -2.13
N GLY A 206 -2.97 10.62 -2.59
CA GLY A 206 -3.42 11.86 -3.20
C GLY A 206 -4.39 11.60 -4.36
N SER A 207 -4.05 10.69 -5.25
CA SER A 207 -4.89 10.31 -6.39
C SER A 207 -6.25 9.75 -5.96
N LEU A 208 -6.28 8.92 -4.92
CA LEU A 208 -7.53 8.42 -4.33
C LEU A 208 -8.37 9.55 -3.71
N LEU A 209 -7.75 10.55 -3.08
CA LEU A 209 -8.43 11.73 -2.56
C LEU A 209 -9.01 12.62 -3.67
N LEU A 210 -8.45 12.61 -4.88
CA LEU A 210 -9.00 13.35 -6.02
C LEU A 210 -10.20 12.65 -6.68
N LEU A 211 -10.33 11.32 -6.53
CA LEU A 211 -11.40 10.54 -7.19
C LEU A 211 -12.82 11.02 -6.89
N PRO A 212 -13.21 11.39 -5.65
CA PRO A 212 -14.57 11.86 -5.37
C PRO A 212 -14.96 13.08 -6.20
N ILE A 213 -14.04 14.05 -6.38
CA ILE A 213 -14.30 15.24 -7.21
C ILE A 213 -14.30 14.90 -8.70
N LEU A 214 -13.42 13.99 -9.14
CA LEU A 214 -13.44 13.49 -10.52
C LEU A 214 -14.78 12.83 -10.86
N LEU A 215 -15.31 11.99 -9.96
CA LEU A 215 -16.61 11.33 -10.12
C LEU A 215 -17.77 12.31 -10.03
N LEU A 216 -17.71 13.29 -9.12
CA LEU A 216 -18.75 14.31 -9.01
C LEU A 216 -18.85 15.13 -10.29
N ASN A 217 -17.69 15.44 -10.91
CA ASN A 217 -17.63 16.23 -12.12
C ASN A 217 -18.21 15.55 -13.37
N THR A 218 -18.38 14.22 -13.36
CA THR A 218 -19.08 13.52 -14.46
C THR A 218 -20.59 13.65 -14.36
N ILE A 219 -21.12 14.01 -13.19
CA ILE A 219 -22.56 14.14 -12.93
C ILE A 219 -22.98 15.61 -13.00
N ILE A 220 -22.20 16.50 -12.38
CA ILE A 220 -22.44 17.95 -12.36
C ILE A 220 -21.13 18.68 -12.66
N ALA A 221 -21.17 19.75 -13.46
CA ALA A 221 -19.98 20.56 -13.69
C ALA A 221 -19.56 21.24 -12.37
N VAL A 222 -18.39 20.87 -11.85
CA VAL A 222 -17.86 21.42 -10.59
C VAL A 222 -17.14 22.73 -10.88
N ASN A 223 -17.43 23.76 -10.08
CA ASN A 223 -16.77 25.06 -10.20
C ASN A 223 -15.25 24.94 -10.01
N GLU A 224 -14.47 25.60 -10.86
CA GLU A 224 -13.00 25.54 -10.86
C GLU A 224 -12.36 25.94 -9.53
N TYR A 225 -12.94 26.89 -8.77
CA TYR A 225 -12.43 27.27 -7.46
C TYR A 225 -12.58 26.15 -6.43
N VAL A 226 -13.63 25.36 -6.53
CA VAL A 226 -13.85 24.17 -5.68
C VAL A 226 -12.81 23.10 -6.03
N VAL A 227 -12.57 22.88 -7.32
CA VAL A 227 -11.52 21.96 -7.81
C VAL A 227 -10.14 22.40 -7.32
N LEU A 228 -9.82 23.68 -7.40
CA LEU A 228 -8.54 24.21 -6.92
C LEU A 228 -8.40 24.08 -5.40
N ALA A 229 -9.45 24.41 -4.64
CA ALA A 229 -9.45 24.27 -3.19
C ALA A 229 -9.26 22.80 -2.76
N TRP A 230 -9.95 21.87 -3.42
CA TRP A 230 -9.82 20.43 -3.16
C TRP A 230 -8.42 19.89 -3.47
N PHE A 231 -7.80 20.40 -4.54
CA PHE A 231 -6.41 20.08 -4.86
C PHE A 231 -5.47 20.57 -3.76
N GLY A 232 -5.65 21.81 -3.29
CA GLY A 232 -4.88 22.37 -2.18
C GLY A 232 -5.00 21.53 -0.89
N ILE A 233 -6.21 21.13 -0.51
CA ILE A 233 -6.45 20.23 0.64
C ILE A 233 -5.71 18.90 0.44
N THR A 234 -5.84 18.29 -0.75
CA THR A 234 -5.16 17.05 -1.08
C THR A 234 -3.64 17.18 -0.94
N VAL A 235 -3.05 18.26 -1.45
CA VAL A 235 -1.60 18.53 -1.34
C VAL A 235 -1.16 18.68 0.12
N LEU A 236 -1.94 19.38 0.95
CA LEU A 236 -1.64 19.54 2.38
C LEU A 236 -1.68 18.19 3.13
N LEU A 237 -2.68 17.35 2.84
CA LEU A 237 -2.78 16.01 3.41
C LEU A 237 -1.61 15.12 2.96
N MET A 238 -1.24 15.18 1.67
CA MET A 238 -0.08 14.47 1.14
C MET A 238 1.22 14.92 1.82
N LEU A 239 1.42 16.23 2.01
CA LEU A 239 2.61 16.77 2.68
C LEU A 239 2.70 16.31 4.13
N LYS A 240 1.59 16.34 4.87
CA LYS A 240 1.51 15.83 6.24
C LYS A 240 1.89 14.35 6.31
N GLU A 241 1.37 13.54 5.39
CA GLU A 241 1.65 12.11 5.33
C GLU A 241 3.09 11.81 4.91
N HIS A 242 3.64 12.58 3.97
CA HIS A 242 5.05 12.48 3.56
C HIS A 242 5.99 12.78 4.72
N TYR A 243 5.75 13.87 5.45
CA TYR A 243 6.52 14.24 6.64
C TYR A 243 6.46 13.13 7.72
N ARG A 244 5.27 12.58 7.97
CA ARG A 244 5.09 11.45 8.91
C ARG A 244 5.89 10.23 8.49
N ARG A 245 5.85 9.86 7.20
CA ARG A 245 6.56 8.69 6.65
C ARG A 245 8.07 8.83 6.68
N ILE A 246 8.59 10.03 6.39
CA ILE A 246 10.03 10.31 6.53
C ILE A 246 10.48 10.09 7.97
N GLY A 247 9.69 10.55 8.95
CA GLY A 247 9.94 10.30 10.36
C GLY A 247 9.97 8.81 10.69
N LEU A 248 8.98 8.04 10.21
CA LEU A 248 8.96 6.59 10.40
C LEU A 248 10.17 5.89 9.77
N LEU A 249 10.63 6.33 8.60
CA LEU A 249 11.80 5.78 7.91
C LEU A 249 13.14 6.22 8.52
N ASN A 250 13.13 7.04 9.58
CA ASN A 250 14.33 7.67 10.15
C ASN A 250 15.16 8.43 9.10
N LEU A 251 14.47 9.08 8.15
CA LEU A 251 15.09 9.88 7.10
C LEU A 251 15.07 11.38 7.45
N PRO A 252 15.94 12.19 6.84
CA PRO A 252 15.99 13.63 7.12
C PRO A 252 14.70 14.36 6.72
N LYS A 253 14.16 15.17 7.62
CA LYS A 253 12.91 15.93 7.42
C LYS A 253 12.97 16.94 6.26
N TYR A 254 14.17 17.41 5.90
CA TYR A 254 14.35 18.33 4.77
C TYR A 254 13.88 17.73 3.43
N LEU A 255 13.72 16.41 3.33
CA LEU A 255 13.15 15.77 2.14
C LEU A 255 11.72 16.26 1.81
N SER A 256 10.95 16.68 2.82
CA SER A 256 9.64 17.30 2.60
C SER A 256 9.78 18.68 1.94
N LEU A 257 10.81 19.44 2.30
CA LEU A 257 11.10 20.74 1.67
C LEU A 257 11.57 20.57 0.23
N THR A 258 12.43 19.59 -0.04
CA THR A 258 12.88 19.29 -1.41
C THR A 258 11.72 18.75 -2.26
N TRP A 259 10.69 18.15 -1.64
CA TRP A 259 9.49 17.71 -2.36
C TRP A 259 8.71 18.92 -2.86
N ILE A 260 8.48 19.91 -1.99
CA ILE A 260 7.85 21.18 -2.35
C ILE A 260 8.68 21.92 -3.41
N LEU A 261 10.00 21.99 -3.22
CA LEU A 261 10.92 22.65 -4.15
C LEU A 261 10.78 22.10 -5.57
N TYR A 262 10.76 20.77 -5.72
CA TYR A 262 10.53 20.15 -7.02
C TYR A 262 9.21 20.59 -7.66
N ARG A 263 8.13 20.65 -6.87
CA ARG A 263 6.82 21.06 -7.36
C ARG A 263 6.77 22.53 -7.77
N LEU A 264 7.48 23.41 -7.06
CA LEU A 264 7.61 24.81 -7.44
C LEU A 264 8.42 24.97 -8.74
N ILE A 265 9.52 24.24 -8.88
CA ILE A 265 10.31 24.21 -10.12
C ILE A 265 9.45 23.70 -11.29
N ALA A 266 8.74 22.58 -11.10
CA ALA A 266 7.85 22.02 -12.12
C ALA A 266 6.74 23.00 -12.51
N LEU A 267 6.10 23.67 -11.54
CA LEU A 267 5.09 24.67 -11.82
C LEU A 267 5.64 25.86 -12.60
N PHE A 268 6.84 26.34 -12.26
CA PHE A 268 7.52 27.39 -13.02
C PHE A 268 7.71 26.99 -14.49
N PHE A 269 8.14 25.76 -14.77
CA PHE A 269 8.24 25.27 -16.15
C PHE A 269 6.87 25.16 -16.81
N ILE A 270 5.86 24.58 -16.15
CA ILE A 270 4.51 24.45 -16.72
C ILE A 270 3.94 25.82 -17.14
N LEU A 271 4.18 26.87 -16.36
CA LEU A 271 3.66 28.22 -16.65
C LEU A 271 4.47 28.97 -17.73
N ASN A 272 5.76 28.69 -17.89
CA ASN A 272 6.66 29.44 -18.78
C ASN A 272 7.06 28.69 -20.07
N THR A 273 6.89 27.38 -20.11
CA THR A 273 7.10 26.57 -21.32
C THR A 273 5.76 26.06 -21.81
N SER A 274 5.39 26.46 -23.04
CA SER A 274 4.20 26.00 -23.75
C SER A 274 4.38 24.55 -24.24
N LEU A 275 4.47 23.61 -23.30
CA LEU A 275 4.74 22.19 -23.52
C LEU A 275 3.72 21.28 -22.82
#